data_AF-A0A1H0D936-F1
#
_entry.id   AF-A0A1H0D936-F1
#
_cell.length_a   1.000
_cell.length_b   1.000
_cell.length_c   1.000
_cell.angle_alpha   90.00
_cell.angle_beta   90.00
_cell.angle_gamma   90.00
#
_symmetry.space_group_name_H-M   'P 1'
#
loop_
_entity.id
_entity.type
_entity.pdbx_description
1 polymer ?
#
loop_
_entity_poly.entity_id
_entity_poly.type
_entity_poly.pdbx_seq_one_letter_code
_entity_poly.pdbx_strand_id
1 'polypeptide(L)'
;MLNLSELENVHTDIESVHEVVQCLKARIEGIYIGIHILKNREGNYFYELSHYYRGADNAGPLVAMENRYTTLEEAARGALQAATMCYRSTDEGGSWLRNNSFVQ
;
A
#
# COMPACT_ATOMS: atom_id res chain seq x y z
N MET A 1 15.76 -11.79 12.04
CA MET A 1 14.50 -11.01 11.98
C MET A 1 14.58 -9.98 13.10
N LEU A 2 14.27 -8.72 12.81
CA LEU A 2 14.38 -7.63 13.81
C LEU A 2 13.23 -7.75 14.82
N ASN A 3 13.47 -7.35 16.08
CA ASN A 3 12.42 -7.26 17.09
C ASN A 3 11.68 -5.93 16.92
N LEU A 4 10.56 -5.94 16.21
CA LEU A 4 9.77 -4.72 15.94
C LEU A 4 9.30 -4.03 17.23
N SER A 5 8.99 -4.80 18.28
CA SER A 5 8.58 -4.25 19.57
C SER A 5 9.71 -3.47 20.25
N GLU A 6 10.97 -3.86 20.09
CA GLU A 6 12.10 -3.08 20.61
C GLU A 6 12.26 -1.77 19.85
N LEU A 7 12.09 -1.80 18.52
CA LEU A 7 12.18 -0.61 17.66
C LEU A 7 11.06 0.41 17.96
N GLU A 8 9.85 -0.05 18.21
CA GLU A 8 8.72 0.80 18.63
C GLU A 8 9.00 1.52 19.96
N ASN A 9 9.76 0.91 20.86
CA ASN A 9 10.08 1.47 22.17
C ASN A 9 11.32 2.38 22.17
N VAL A 10 11.95 2.64 21.02
CA VAL A 10 13.15 3.50 20.93
C VAL A 10 12.84 4.95 21.32
N HIS A 11 11.64 5.45 21.00
CA HIS A 11 11.22 6.82 21.31
C HIS A 11 9.70 6.90 21.48
N THR A 12 9.22 7.78 22.37
CA THR A 12 7.77 7.91 22.68
C THR A 12 6.92 8.36 21.49
N ASP A 13 7.53 9.07 20.55
CA ASP A 13 6.84 9.61 19.37
C ASP A 13 6.75 8.58 18.22
N ILE A 14 7.31 7.37 18.39
CA ILE A 14 7.16 6.29 17.42
C ILE A 14 5.82 5.60 17.67
N GLU A 15 4.90 5.73 16.72
CA GLU A 15 3.56 5.14 16.84
C GLU A 15 3.52 3.65 16.46
N SER A 16 4.31 3.25 15.46
CA SER A 16 4.40 1.85 15.01
C SER A 16 5.63 1.61 14.15
N VAL A 17 6.12 0.36 14.12
CA VAL A 17 7.21 -0.06 13.22
C VAL A 17 6.77 -1.29 12.43
N HIS A 18 6.99 -1.22 11.12
CA HIS A 18 6.65 -2.28 10.19
C HIS A 18 7.90 -2.76 9.45
N GLU A 19 8.01 -4.07 9.26
CA GLU A 19 9.03 -4.66 8.40
C GLU A 19 8.52 -4.71 6.96
N VAL A 20 9.31 -4.22 6.00
CA VAL A 20 9.06 -4.49 4.58
C VAL A 20 9.51 -5.91 4.29
N VAL A 21 8.55 -6.82 4.11
CA VAL A 21 8.82 -8.25 3.92
C VAL A 21 8.84 -8.65 2.44
N GLN A 22 8.25 -7.84 1.55
CA GLN A 22 8.29 -8.07 0.11
C GLN A 22 8.11 -6.75 -0.65
N CYS A 23 8.91 -6.56 -1.70
CA CYS A 23 8.70 -5.50 -2.69
C CYS A 23 8.22 -6.12 -4.00
N LEU A 24 7.18 -5.53 -4.59
CA LEU A 24 6.66 -5.92 -5.91
C LEU A 24 6.55 -4.68 -6.81
N LYS A 25 6.49 -4.92 -8.12
CA LYS A 25 6.29 -3.88 -9.11
C LYS A 25 5.25 -4.35 -10.12
N ALA A 26 4.19 -3.56 -10.28
CA ALA A 26 3.18 -3.77 -11.32
C ALA A 26 3.29 -2.68 -12.39
N ARG A 27 2.93 -3.00 -13.63
CA ARG A 27 2.81 -2.00 -14.71
C ARG A 27 1.35 -1.89 -15.11
N ILE A 28 0.75 -0.72 -14.93
CA ILE A 28 -0.65 -0.43 -15.24
C ILE A 28 -0.65 0.80 -16.15
N GLU A 29 -1.14 0.64 -17.39
CA GLU A 29 -1.19 1.72 -18.40
C GLU A 29 0.13 2.48 -18.58
N GLY A 30 1.25 1.77 -18.64
CA GLY A 30 2.56 2.39 -18.79
C GLY A 30 3.13 3.01 -17.50
N ILE A 31 2.34 3.15 -16.44
CA ILE A 31 2.80 3.57 -15.11
C ILE A 31 3.31 2.36 -14.33
N TYR A 32 4.43 2.54 -13.63
CA TYR A 32 4.95 1.55 -12.70
C TYR A 32 4.47 1.84 -11.28
N ILE A 33 3.74 0.88 -10.72
CA ILE A 33 3.27 0.92 -9.33
C ILE A 33 4.19 0.02 -8.50
N GLY A 34 5.02 0.64 -7.68
CA GLY A 34 5.72 -0.03 -6.57
C GLY A 34 4.73 -0.42 -5.46
N ILE A 35 4.94 -1.60 -4.90
CA ILE A 35 4.12 -2.20 -3.85
C ILE A 35 5.05 -2.70 -2.76
N HIS A 36 4.84 -2.27 -1.52
CA HIS A 36 5.50 -2.81 -0.35
C HIS A 36 4.49 -3.65 0.41
N ILE A 37 4.87 -4.88 0.75
CA ILE A 37 4.14 -5.69 1.71
C ILE A 37 4.85 -5.53 3.05
N LEU A 38 4.11 -5.04 4.01
CA LEU A 38 4.54 -4.73 5.35
C LEU A 38 4.07 -5.81 6.32
N LYS A 39 4.86 -6.07 7.36
CA LYS A 39 4.49 -6.96 8.47
C LYS A 39 4.60 -6.21 9.79
N ASN A 40 3.56 -6.28 10.62
CA ASN A 40 3.59 -5.70 11.96
C ASN A 40 4.06 -6.73 13.01
N ARG A 41 4.27 -6.27 14.25
CA ARG A 41 4.68 -7.13 15.38
C ARG A 41 3.69 -8.25 15.71
N GLU A 42 2.40 -8.05 15.42
CA GLU A 42 1.34 -9.05 15.60
C GLU A 42 1.33 -10.12 14.51
N GLY A 43 2.18 -10.00 13.49
CA GLY A 43 2.29 -10.95 12.39
C GLY A 43 1.27 -10.74 11.26
N ASN A 44 0.50 -9.66 11.30
CA ASN A 44 -0.40 -9.31 10.20
C ASN A 44 0.38 -8.64 9.06
N TYR A 45 -0.17 -8.78 7.86
CA TYR A 45 0.38 -8.20 6.64
C TYR A 45 -0.49 -7.05 6.14
N PHE A 46 0.17 -6.02 5.60
CA PHE A 46 -0.44 -4.82 5.05
C PHE A 46 0.26 -4.51 3.71
N TYR A 47 -0.31 -3.67 2.87
CA TYR A 47 0.38 -3.16 1.71
C TYR A 47 0.39 -1.63 1.65
N GLU A 48 1.43 -1.10 1.02
CA GLU A 48 1.51 0.29 0.60
C GLU A 48 1.76 0.35 -0.91
N LEU A 49 1.04 1.24 -1.58
CA LEU A 49 1.21 1.50 -3.00
C LEU A 49 1.95 2.82 -3.18
N SER A 50 2.92 2.85 -4.09
CA SER A 50 3.62 4.08 -4.51
C SER A 50 2.72 5.10 -5.21
N HIS A 51 1.62 4.63 -5.81
CA HIS A 51 0.66 5.45 -6.52
C HIS A 51 -0.75 4.89 -6.30
N TYR A 52 -1.74 5.77 -6.35
CA TYR A 52 -3.15 5.41 -6.37
C TYR A 52 -3.85 6.18 -7.51
N TYR A 53 -4.90 5.59 -8.05
CA TYR A 53 -5.66 6.19 -9.12
C TYR A 53 -6.82 7.02 -8.56
N ARG A 54 -6.90 8.30 -8.93
CA ARG A 54 -8.05 9.17 -8.66
C ARG A 54 -8.87 9.28 -9.94
N GLY A 55 -10.07 8.69 -9.93
CA GLY A 55 -10.98 8.80 -11.09
C GLY A 55 -11.68 10.15 -11.18
N ALA A 56 -12.19 10.51 -12.37
CA ALA A 56 -12.81 11.82 -12.62
C ALA A 56 -14.06 12.07 -11.76
N ASP A 57 -14.85 11.02 -11.49
CA ASP A 57 -16.09 11.08 -10.71
C ASP A 57 -15.87 11.01 -9.17
N ASN A 58 -14.66 10.68 -8.72
CA ASN A 58 -14.40 10.41 -7.30
C ASN A 58 -13.92 11.66 -6.54
N ALA A 59 -14.82 12.24 -5.75
CA ALA A 59 -14.51 13.26 -4.76
C ALA A 59 -13.84 12.63 -3.52
N GLY A 60 -12.51 12.56 -3.51
CA GLY A 60 -11.71 12.27 -2.32
C GLY A 60 -11.01 10.91 -2.31
N PRO A 61 -9.96 10.75 -1.47
CA PRO A 61 -9.18 9.51 -1.38
C PRO A 61 -10.11 8.37 -0.97
N LEU A 62 -10.01 7.24 -1.68
CA LEU A 62 -10.86 6.11 -1.39
C LEU A 62 -10.69 5.67 0.06
N VAL A 63 -11.82 5.68 0.75
CA VAL A 63 -11.99 5.30 2.14
C VAL A 63 -11.68 3.81 2.30
N ALA A 64 -10.71 3.51 3.16
CA ALA A 64 -10.54 2.27 3.91
C ALA A 64 -10.90 0.96 3.17
N MET A 65 -10.08 0.55 2.18
CA MET A 65 -9.97 -0.89 1.95
C MET A 65 -9.37 -1.53 3.20
N GLU A 66 -9.97 -2.63 3.65
CA GLU A 66 -9.39 -3.46 4.69
C GLU A 66 -7.99 -3.88 4.23
N ASN A 67 -6.98 -3.30 4.85
CA ASN A 67 -5.57 -3.46 4.49
C ASN A 67 -4.84 -4.31 5.54
N ARG A 68 -5.52 -5.30 6.12
CA ARG A 68 -4.96 -6.19 7.15
C ARG A 68 -5.23 -7.62 6.74
N TYR A 69 -4.17 -8.39 6.57
CA TYR A 69 -4.21 -9.75 6.04
C TYR A 69 -3.44 -10.72 6.94
N THR A 70 -3.80 -12.00 6.86
CA THR A 70 -3.17 -13.05 7.67
C THR A 70 -1.97 -13.68 6.98
N THR A 71 -1.89 -13.55 5.66
CA THR A 71 -0.80 -14.09 4.85
C THR A 71 -0.19 -13.06 3.89
N LEU A 72 1.06 -13.29 3.54
CA LEU A 72 1.79 -12.49 2.54
C LEU A 72 1.08 -12.50 1.18
N GLU A 73 0.54 -13.67 0.79
CA GLU A 73 -0.13 -13.85 -0.50
C GLU A 73 -1.45 -13.07 -0.58
N GLU A 74 -2.24 -13.10 0.49
CA GLU A 74 -3.47 -12.30 0.60
C GLU A 74 -3.17 -10.80 0.50
N ALA A 75 -2.12 -10.32 1.19
CA ALA A 75 -1.72 -8.92 1.12
C ALA A 75 -1.26 -8.53 -0.30
N ALA A 76 -0.50 -9.39 -0.99
CA ALA A 76 -0.08 -9.14 -2.36
C ALA A 76 -1.27 -9.10 -3.34
N ARG A 77 -2.23 -10.02 -3.19
CA ARG A 77 -3.47 -10.02 -4.00
C ARG A 77 -4.31 -8.78 -3.73
N GLY A 78 -4.49 -8.43 -2.45
CA GLY A 78 -5.20 -7.23 -2.02
C GLY A 78 -4.58 -5.95 -2.59
N ALA A 79 -3.24 -5.86 -2.60
CA ALA A 79 -2.52 -4.72 -3.17
C ALA A 79 -2.78 -4.55 -4.67
N LEU A 80 -2.74 -5.64 -5.44
CA LEU A 80 -3.00 -5.62 -6.88
C LEU A 80 -4.46 -5.30 -7.20
N GLN A 81 -5.40 -5.81 -6.40
CA GLN A 81 -6.81 -5.45 -6.51
C GLN A 81 -7.01 -3.97 -6.23
N ALA A 82 -6.46 -3.45 -5.14
CA ALA A 82 -6.55 -2.04 -4.79
C ALA A 82 -5.93 -1.11 -5.85
N ALA A 83 -4.78 -1.49 -6.40
CA ALA A 83 -4.11 -0.73 -7.46
C ALA A 83 -4.95 -0.62 -8.74
N THR A 84 -5.87 -1.55 -8.98
CA THR A 84 -6.68 -1.60 -10.20
C THR A 84 -8.16 -1.25 -9.98
N MET A 85 -8.64 -1.26 -8.74
CA MET A 85 -10.07 -1.16 -8.41
C MET A 85 -10.74 0.13 -8.92
N CYS A 86 -10.05 1.26 -8.81
CA CYS A 86 -10.57 2.56 -9.25
C CYS A 86 -10.14 2.92 -10.66
N TYR A 87 -9.23 2.15 -11.25
CA TYR A 87 -8.69 2.39 -12.57
C TYR A 87 -9.70 2.00 -13.65
N ARG A 88 -9.92 2.89 -14.61
CA ARG A 88 -10.71 2.62 -15.82
C ARG A 88 -9.99 3.23 -17.01
N SER A 89 -9.79 2.45 -18.06
CA SER A 89 -9.09 2.93 -19.27
C SER A 89 -9.86 3.99 -20.06
N THR A 90 -11.13 4.20 -19.75
CA THR A 90 -12.03 5.17 -20.42
C THR A 90 -12.35 6.39 -19.55
N ASP A 91 -11.67 6.54 -18.41
CA ASP A 91 -11.96 7.61 -17.46
C ASP A 91 -11.24 8.90 -17.86
N GLU A 92 -11.91 9.68 -18.72
CA GLU A 92 -11.45 10.98 -19.20
C GLU A 92 -11.44 12.00 -18.05
N GLY A 93 -10.26 12.18 -17.44
CA GLY A 93 -10.03 13.11 -16.34
C GLY A 93 -9.48 12.46 -15.07
N GLY A 94 -9.38 11.13 -15.03
CA GLY A 94 -8.68 10.44 -13.97
C GLY A 94 -7.16 10.56 -14.08
N SER A 95 -6.46 10.38 -12.96
CA SER A 95 -5.01 10.50 -12.90
C SER A 95 -4.39 9.65 -11.81
N TRP A 96 -3.16 9.20 -12.07
CA TRP A 96 -2.32 8.55 -11.08
C TRP A 96 -1.67 9.59 -10.18
N LEU A 97 -1.88 9.47 -8.87
CA LEU A 97 -1.30 10.33 -7.86
C LEU A 97 -0.25 9.57 -7.06
N ARG A 98 0.85 10.24 -6.71
CA ARG A 98 1.90 9.66 -5.87
C ARG A 98 1.45 9.56 -4.42
N ASN A 99 1.81 8.46 -3.78
CA ASN A 99 1.73 8.30 -2.35
C ASN A 99 3.04 8.79 -1.73
N ASN A 100 3.01 9.93 -1.05
CA ASN A 100 4.20 10.52 -0.44
C ASN A 100 4.72 9.74 0.77
N SER A 101 3.89 8.87 1.37
CA SER A 101 4.32 7.99 2.46
C SER A 101 5.11 6.77 1.95
N PHE A 102 5.07 6.49 0.65
CA PHE A 102 5.80 5.37 0.07
C PHE A 102 7.29 5.73 -0.06
N VAL A 103 8.11 5.18 0.83
CA VAL A 103 9.57 5.34 0.80
C VAL A 103 10.17 4.31 -0.16
N GLN A 104 11.14 4.72 -0.99
CA GLN A 104 11.75 3.91 -2.04
C GLN A 104 13.06 3.25 -1.61
#